data_AF-A0A8I1WCG6-F1
#
_entry.id   AF-A0A8I1WCG6-F1
#
_cell.length_a   1.000
_cell.length_b   1.000
_cell.length_c   1.000
_cell.angle_alpha   90.00
_cell.angle_beta   90.00
_cell.angle_gamma   90.00
#
_symmetry.space_group_name_H-M   'P 1'
#
loop_
_entity.id
_entity.type
_entity.pdbx_description
1 polymer ?
#
loop_
_entity_poly.entity_id
_entity_poly.type
_entity_poly.pdbx_seq_one_letter_code
_entity_poly.pdbx_strand_id
1 'polypeptide(L)' 'MKINKIVKSILVDGAGTFLAIYMIGIATPVIFQKNELLGLFSLFVTVAGARVCMQKIYSISEWSIKALSKDTESRS' A
#
# COMPACT_ATOMS: atom_id res chain seq x y z
N MET A 1 15.03 -17.57 6.14
CA MET A 1 13.62 -17.88 6.46
C MET A 1 12.75 -16.65 6.81
N LYS A 2 13.28 -15.59 7.46
CA LYS A 2 12.51 -14.37 7.81
C LYS A 2 12.17 -13.45 6.61
N ILE A 3 13.08 -13.30 5.65
CA ILE A 3 12.89 -12.43 4.46
C ILE A 3 11.72 -12.90 3.60
N ASN A 4 11.58 -14.22 3.36
CA ASN A 4 10.45 -14.75 2.61
C ASN A 4 9.08 -14.43 3.24
N LYS A 5 8.97 -14.45 4.58
CA LYS A 5 7.72 -14.04 5.24
C LYS A 5 7.42 -12.56 5.05
N ILE A 6 8.43 -11.70 5.15
CA ILE A 6 8.29 -10.26 4.96
C ILE A 6 7.88 -9.96 3.52
N VAL A 7 8.57 -10.53 2.54
CA VAL A 7 8.25 -10.37 1.11
C VAL A 7 6.85 -10.88 0.79
N LYS A 8 6.45 -12.04 1.34
CA LYS A 8 5.11 -12.60 1.13
C LYS A 8 4.01 -11.74 1.77
N SER A 9 4.24 -11.20 2.96
CA SER A 9 3.32 -10.27 3.63
C SER A 9 3.21 -8.96 2.84
N ILE A 10 4.32 -8.44 2.31
CA ILE A 10 4.30 -7.25 1.44
C ILE A 10 3.54 -7.51 0.15
N LEU A 11 3.79 -8.65 -0.51
CA LEU A 11 3.11 -8.98 -1.77
C LEU A 11 1.62 -9.22 -1.56
N VAL A 12 1.25 -10.02 -0.55
CA VAL A 12 -0.14 -10.42 -0.33
C VAL A 12 -0.94 -9.29 0.33
N ASP A 13 -0.42 -8.72 1.43
CA ASP A 13 -1.14 -7.66 2.15
C ASP A 13 -1.04 -6.32 1.42
N GLY A 14 0.09 -6.03 0.77
CA GLY A 14 0.28 -4.80 0.00
C GLY A 14 -0.53 -4.80 -1.30
N ALA A 15 -0.46 -5.86 -2.11
CA ALA A 15 -1.25 -5.93 -3.34
C ALA A 15 -2.75 -6.08 -3.05
N GLY A 16 -3.12 -6.83 -2.01
CA GLY A 16 -4.53 -6.94 -1.58
C GLY A 16 -5.10 -5.60 -1.11
N THR A 17 -4.33 -4.84 -0.31
CA THR A 17 -4.74 -3.49 0.13
C THR A 17 -4.83 -2.52 -1.05
N PHE A 18 -3.87 -2.58 -1.99
CA PHE A 18 -3.90 -1.75 -3.20
C PHE A 18 -5.12 -2.04 -4.06
N LEU A 19 -5.43 -3.32 -4.29
CA LEU A 19 -6.60 -3.75 -5.06
C LEU A 19 -7.89 -3.31 -4.37
N ALA A 20 -7.99 -3.42 -3.04
CA ALA A 20 -9.16 -2.98 -2.28
C ALA A 20 -9.39 -1.46 -2.41
N ILE A 21 -8.35 -0.64 -2.27
CA ILE A 21 -8.43 0.82 -2.44
C ILE A 21 -8.84 1.17 -3.88
N TYR A 22 -8.29 0.49 -4.87
CA TYR A 22 -8.63 0.69 -6.28
C TYR A 22 -10.10 0.37 -6.58
N MET A 23 -10.60 -0.76 -6.06
CA MET A 23 -12.01 -1.16 -6.22
C MET A 23 -12.97 -0.19 -5.51
N ILE A 24 -12.61 0.30 -4.31
CA ILE A 24 -13.39 1.34 -3.63
C ILE A 24 -13.39 2.62 -4.46
N GLY A 25 -12.24 3.06 -4.97
CA GLY A 25 -12.12 4.24 -5.84
C GLY A 25 -13.01 4.18 -7.08
N ILE A 26 -13.11 3.02 -7.74
CA ILE A 26 -14.03 2.80 -8.88
C ILE A 26 -15.50 2.85 -8.45
N ALA A 27 -15.83 2.32 -7.26
CA ALA A 27 -17.19 2.28 -6.76
C ALA A 27 -17.65 3.65 -6.20
N THR A 28 -16.72 4.50 -5.74
CA THR A 28 -16.98 5.82 -5.15
C THR A 28 -17.98 6.68 -5.94
N PRO A 29 -17.88 6.85 -7.27
CA PRO A 29 -18.82 7.67 -8.05
C PRO A 29 -20.25 7.12 -8.00
N VAL A 30 -20.39 5.79 -8.03
CA VAL A 30 -21.68 5.10 -7.95
C VAL A 30 -22.28 5.23 -6.54
N ILE A 31 -21.44 5.20 -5.51
CA ILE A 31 -21.86 5.40 -4.11
C ILE A 31 -22.32 6.85 -3.91
N PHE A 32 -21.60 7.84 -4.45
CA PHE A 32 -22.00 9.25 -4.42
C PHE A 32 -23.37 9.51 -5.03
N GLN A 33 -23.72 8.81 -6.12
CA GLN A 33 -25.05 8.93 -6.75
C GLN A 33 -26.19 8.39 -5.88
N LYS A 34 -25.92 7.44 -4.98
CA LYS A 34 -26.94 6.82 -4.13
C LYS A 34 -27.02 7.42 -2.73
N ASN A 35 -25.89 7.85 -2.18
CA ASN A 35 -25.81 8.45 -0.85
C ASN A 35 -24.51 9.24 -0.71
N GLU A 36 -24.65 10.57 -0.66
CA GLU A 36 -23.53 11.51 -0.61
C GLU A 36 -22.64 11.33 0.63
N LEU A 37 -23.24 11.03 1.79
CA LEU A 37 -22.51 10.81 3.04
C LEU A 37 -21.62 9.56 2.97
N LEU A 38 -22.16 8.48 2.39
CA LEU A 38 -21.41 7.25 2.13
C LEU A 38 -20.33 7.44 1.06
N GLY A 39 -20.60 8.30 0.06
CA GLY A 39 -19.62 8.70 -0.95
C GLY A 39 -18.42 9.39 -0.31
N LEU A 40 -18.66 10.41 0.52
CA LEU A 40 -17.64 11.11 1.29
C LEU A 40 -16.84 10.17 2.20
N PHE A 41 -17.51 9.24 2.89
CA PHE A 41 -16.84 8.24 3.71
C PHE A 41 -15.94 7.31 2.88
N SER A 42 -16.42 6.84 1.73
CA SER A 42 -15.62 6.00 0.82
C SER A 42 -14.38 6.72 0.29
N LEU A 43 -14.50 8.03 0.03
CA LEU A 43 -13.40 8.87 -0.44
C LEU A 43 -12.36 9.08 0.67
N PHE A 44 -12.81 9.31 1.90
CA PHE A 44 -11.92 9.38 3.07
C PHE A 44 -11.15 8.06 3.27
N VAL A 45 -11.84 6.92 3.23
CA VAL A 45 -11.22 5.59 3.36
C VAL A 45 -10.21 5.33 2.23
N THR A 46 -10.54 5.72 1.00
CA THR A 46 -9.65 5.58 -0.17
C THR A 46 -8.36 6.39 0.02
N VAL A 47 -8.47 7.67 0.42
CA VAL A 47 -7.32 8.56 0.61
C VAL A 47 -6.47 8.11 1.80
N ALA A 48 -7.09 7.75 2.92
CA ALA A 48 -6.38 7.24 4.10
C ALA A 48 -5.65 5.92 3.79
N GLY A 49 -6.33 4.99 3.09
CA GLY A 49 -5.72 3.75 2.63
C GLY A 49 -4.53 3.98 1.71
N ALA A 50 -4.66 4.90 0.74
CA ALA A 50 -3.57 5.25 -0.18
C ALA A 50 -2.35 5.82 0.55
N ARG A 51 -2.55 6.65 1.58
CA ARG A 51 -1.47 7.18 2.43
C ARG A 51 -0.73 6.07 3.19
N VAL A 52 -1.47 5.14 3.80
CA VAL A 52 -0.87 3.97 4.49
C VAL A 52 -0.11 3.09 3.50
N CYS A 53 -0.65 2.89 2.30
CA CYS A 53 0.01 2.12 1.25
C CYS A 53 1.32 2.80 0.81
N MET A 54 1.30 4.13 0.59
CA MET A 54 2.52 4.89 0.30
C MET A 54 3.56 4.78 1.41
N GLN A 55 3.17 4.94 2.68
CA GLN A 55 4.11 4.81 3.80
C GLN A 55 4.78 3.43 3.86
N LYS A 56 4.01 2.36 3.63
CA LYS A 56 4.57 1.01 3.52
C LYS A 56 5.55 0.89 2.36
N ILE A 57 5.21 1.39 1.17
CA ILE A 57 6.10 1.39 0.01
C ILE A 57 7.39 2.14 0.32
N TYR A 58 7.31 3.34 0.92
CA TYR A 58 8.50 4.11 1.31
C TYR A 58 9.39 3.35 2.30
N SER A 59 8.82 2.73 3.33
CA SER A 59 9.58 1.94 4.31
C SER A 59 10.29 0.74 3.67
N ILE A 60 9.65 0.08 2.70
CA ILE A 60 10.25 -1.03 1.93
C ILE A 60 11.37 -0.52 1.04
N SER A 61 11.17 0.60 0.36
CA SER A 61 12.19 1.23 -0.48
C SER A 61 13.41 1.63 0.33
N GLU A 62 13.21 2.22 1.51
CA GLU A 62 14.29 2.59 2.42
C GLU A 62 15.06 1.36 2.93
N TRP A 63 14.34 0.29 3.30
CA TRP A 63 14.97 -0.97 3.68
C TRP A 63 15.77 -1.59 2.53
N SER A 64 15.25 -1.55 1.31
CA SER A 64 15.91 -2.09 0.11
C SER A 64 17.18 -1.31 -0.23
N ILE A 65 17.14 0.03 -0.12
CA ILE A 65 18.32 0.90 -0.31
C ILE A 65 19.39 0.59 0.75
N LYS A 66 19.00 0.48 2.02
CA LYS A 66 19.93 0.11 3.12
C LYS A 66 20.53 -1.29 2.95
N ALA A 67 19.74 -2.25 2.48
CA ALA A 67 20.21 -3.60 2.21
C ALA A 67 21.21 -3.62 1.04
N LEU A 68 20.94 -2.88 -0.03
CA LEU A 68 21.83 -2.76 -1.20
C LEU A 68 23.16 -2.07 -0.85
N SER A 69 23.11 -1.03 -0.02
CA SER A 69 24.30 -0.32 0.45
C SER A 69 25.22 -1.24 1.26
N LYS A 70 24.66 -2.07 2.15
CA LYS A 70 25.43 -3.03 2.96
C LYS A 70 26.08 -4.15 2.13
N ASP A 71 25.40 -4.62 1.09
CA ASP A 71 25.94 -5.66 0.19
C ASP A 71 27.12 -5.13 -0.64
N THR A 72 27.06 -3.85 -1.02
CA THR A 72 28.13 -3.17 -1.77
C THR A 72 29.37 -2.96 -0.91
N GLU A 73 29.21 -2.56 0.34
CA GLU A 73 30.31 -2.34 1.31
C GLU A 73 30.95 -3.66 1.77
N SER A 74 30.18 -4.76 1.81
CA SER A 74 30.70 -6.11 2.10
C SER A 74 31.55 -6.70 0.96
N ARG A 75 31.50 -6.13 -0.25
CA ARG A 75 32.20 -6.63 -1.45
C ARG A 75 33.44 -5.81 -1.81
N SER A 76 33.70 -4.70 -1.12
CA SER A 76 34.95 -3.92 -1.23
C SER A 76 35.94 -4.31 -0.14
#